data_AF-A0A382N0S2-F1
#
_entry.id   AF-A0A382N0S2-F1
#
_cell.length_a   1.000
_cell.length_b   1.000
_cell.length_c   1.000
_cell.angle_alpha   90.00
_cell.angle_beta   90.00
_cell.angle_gamma   90.00
#
_symmetry.space_group_name_H-M   'P 1'
#
loop_
_entity.id
_entity.type
_entity.pdbx_description
1 polymer ?
#
loop_
_entity_poly.entity_id
_entity_poly.type
_entity_poly.pdbx_seq_one_letter_code
_entity_poly.pdbx_strand_id
1 'polypeptide(L)' 'MKLKYLALTSLIVLYTLMVIGGYISAAGLGLTCPDWPLCPNGILPDDEYFIEWTHRLIAATT' A
#
# COMPACT_ATOMS: atom_id res chain seq x y z
N MET A 1 -1.80 -20.43 21.14
CA MET A 1 -0.60 -20.00 20.38
C MET A 1 -0.93 -19.34 19.04
N LYS A 2 -1.97 -19.74 18.28
CA LYS A 2 -2.34 -19.11 17.00
C LYS A 2 -2.51 -17.58 17.03
N LEU A 3 -3.11 -17.03 18.10
CA LEU A 3 -3.28 -15.57 18.26
C LEU A 3 -1.95 -14.80 18.30
N LYS A 4 -0.91 -15.38 18.92
CA LYS A 4 0.41 -14.74 19.03
C LYS A 4 1.08 -14.62 17.67
N TYR A 5 0.94 -15.64 16.83
CA TYR A 5 1.44 -15.61 15.46
C TYR A 5 0.69 -14.59 14.60
N LEU A 6 -0.65 -14.55 14.68
CA LEU A 6 -1.46 -13.55 13.98
C LEU A 6 -1.09 -12.11 14.36
N ALA A 7 -0.89 -11.86 15.66
CA ALA A 7 -0.49 -10.55 16.16
C ALA A 7 0.93 -10.15 15.71
N LEU A 8 1.88 -11.09 15.67
CA LEU A 8 3.23 -10.83 15.16
C LEU A 8 3.20 -10.56 13.65
N THR A 9 2.42 -11.32 12.89
CA THR A 9 2.30 -11.10 11.44
C THR A 9 1.65 -9.76 11.14
N SER A 10 0.58 -9.38 11.84
CA SER A 10 -0.06 -8.08 11.63
C SER A 10 0.87 -6.93 11.99
N LEU A 11 1.64 -7.04 13.08
CA LEU A 11 2.63 -6.04 13.46
C LEU A 11 3.67 -5.81 12.36
N ILE A 12 4.21 -6.89 11.79
CA ILE A 12 5.22 -6.81 10.73
C ILE A 12 4.63 -6.14 9.49
N VAL A 13 3.44 -6.58 9.05
CA VAL A 13 2.79 -6.01 7.86
C VAL A 13 2.51 -4.52 8.05
N LEU A 14 1.94 -4.12 9.19
CA LEU A 14 1.65 -2.71 9.48
C LEU A 14 2.92 -1.86 9.53
N TYR A 15 4.00 -2.36 10.13
CA TYR A 15 5.26 -1.64 10.19
C TYR A 15 5.87 -1.43 8.79
N THR A 16 5.90 -2.48 7.96
CA THR A 16 6.35 -2.36 6.57
C THR A 16 5.49 -1.38 5.78
N LEU A 17 4.17 -1.42 5.99
CA LEU A 17 3.23 -0.50 5.35
C LEU A 17 3.54 0.96 5.73
N MET A 18 3.80 1.26 7.01
CA MET A 18 4.18 2.61 7.45
C MET A 18 5.45 3.12 6.77
N VAL A 19 6.47 2.27 6.64
CA VAL A 19 7.73 2.64 5.98
C VAL A 19 7.51 2.95 4.49
N ILE A 20 6.74 2.12 3.79
CA ILE A 20 6.43 2.33 2.37
C ILE A 20 5.58 3.60 2.18
N GLY A 21 4.60 3.85 3.06
CA GLY A 21 3.79 5.07 3.01
C GLY A 21 4.63 6.33 3.20
N GLY A 22 5.61 6.28 4.12
CA GLY A 22 6.59 7.34 4.32
C GLY A 22 7.44 7.58 3.06
N TYR A 23 7.90 6.52 2.40
CA TYR A 23 8.63 6.61 1.14
C TYR A 23 7.78 7.25 0.03
N ILE A 24 6.53 6.82 -0.16
CA ILE A 24 5.61 7.38 -1.17
C ILE A 24 5.40 8.88 -0.94
N SER A 25 5.17 9.28 0.32
CA SER A 25 5.00 10.68 0.69
C SER A 25 6.27 11.49 0.41
N ALA A 26 7.44 10.97 0.78
CA ALA A 26 8.72 11.67 0.57
C ALA A 26 9.11 11.77 -0.90
N ALA A 27 8.75 10.77 -1.72
CA ALA A 27 9.00 10.73 -3.15
C ALA A 27 7.99 11.56 -3.97
N GLY A 28 6.95 12.12 -3.33
CA GLY A 28 5.89 12.86 -4.03
C GLY A 28 4.95 11.98 -4.86
N LEU A 29 4.95 10.67 -4.62
CA LEU A 29 4.17 9.68 -5.38
C LEU A 29 2.76 9.46 -4.80
N GLY A 30 2.37 10.19 -3.76
CA GLY A 30 1.11 9.96 -3.03
C GLY A 30 -0.16 10.49 -3.71
N LEU A 31 -0.02 11.12 -4.88
CA LEU A 31 -1.12 11.71 -5.65
C LEU A 31 -1.03 11.33 -7.14
N THR A 32 -0.29 10.27 -7.47
CA THR A 32 -0.13 9.81 -8.86
C THR A 32 -1.40 9.15 -9.39
N CYS A 33 -2.20 8.51 -8.52
CA CYS A 33 -3.49 7.92 -8.85
C CYS A 33 -4.66 8.64 -8.14
N PRO A 34 -5.37 9.55 -8.83
CA PRO A 34 -6.49 10.29 -8.24
C PRO A 34 -7.73 9.42 -7.96
N ASP A 35 -7.98 8.40 -8.79
CA ASP A 35 -9.23 7.62 -8.80
C ASP A 35 -9.05 6.16 -8.30
N TRP A 36 -8.20 5.95 -7.29
CA TRP A 36 -7.98 4.61 -6.70
C TRP A 36 -9.31 3.94 -6.30
N PRO A 37 -9.57 2.66 -6.67
CA PRO A 37 -8.65 1.66 -7.23
C PRO A 37 -8.56 1.61 -8.76
N LEU A 38 -9.36 2.42 -9.45
CA LEU A 38 -9.38 2.54 -10.92
C LEU A 38 -8.46 3.69 -11.31
N CYS A 39 -7.15 3.48 -11.17
CA CYS A 39 -6.17 4.43 -11.67
C CYS A 39 -6.36 4.65 -13.18
N PRO A 40 -5.81 5.74 -13.75
CA PRO A 40 -5.80 5.92 -15.20
C PRO A 40 -5.28 4.63 -15.84
N ASN A 41 -6.05 4.04 -16.77
CA ASN A 41 -5.83 2.73 -17.43
C ASN A 41 -6.44 1.46 -16.78
N GLY A 42 -7.20 1.58 -15.67
CA GLY A 42 -8.07 0.51 -15.14
C GLY A 42 -7.60 -0.11 -13.81
N ILE A 43 -7.93 -1.39 -13.59
CA ILE A 43 -7.61 -2.10 -12.32
C ILE A 43 -6.14 -2.51 -12.25
N LEU A 44 -5.49 -2.75 -13.39
CA LEU A 44 -4.06 -3.05 -13.46
C LEU A 44 -3.32 -1.74 -13.76
N PRO A 45 -2.67 -1.11 -12.76
CA PRO A 45 -1.95 0.15 -12.98
C PRO A 45 -0.68 -0.06 -13.80
N ASP A 46 -0.31 0.94 -14.59
CA ASP A 46 1.04 1.05 -15.18
C ASP A 46 2.10 1.25 -14.08
N ASP A 47 3.37 1.05 -14.46
CA ASP A 47 4.54 1.15 -13.56
C ASP A 47 4.59 2.47 -12.77
N GLU A 48 4.05 3.55 -13.33
CA GLU A 48 3.98 4.87 -12.70
C GLU A 48 3.12 4.88 -11.42
N TYR A 49 2.01 4.14 -11.41
CA TYR A 49 1.05 4.11 -10.30
C TYR A 49 1.20 2.86 -9.42
N PHE A 50 2.01 1.90 -9.84
CA PHE A 50 2.08 0.56 -9.24
C PHE A 50 2.39 0.59 -7.73
N ILE A 51 3.35 1.42 -7.32
CA ILE A 51 3.78 1.52 -5.91
C ILE A 51 2.67 2.13 -5.05
N GLU A 52 2.06 3.24 -5.50
CA GLU A 52 0.97 3.90 -4.77
C GLU A 52 -0.26 2.98 -4.68
N TRP A 53 -0.66 2.38 -5.80
CA TRP A 53 -1.81 1.50 -5.88
C TRP A 53 -1.67 0.27 -4.98
N THR A 54 -0.51 -0.38 -5.01
CA THR A 54 -0.22 -1.57 -4.19
C THR A 54 -0.21 -1.22 -2.71
N HIS A 55 0.41 -0.10 -2.33
CA HIS A 55 0.41 0.37 -0.95
C HIS A 55 -1.03 0.61 -0.43
N ARG A 56 -1.87 1.32 -1.20
CA ARG A 56 -3.27 1.58 -0.84
C ARG A 56 -4.11 0.30 -0.76
N LEU A 57 -3.85 -0.69 -1.63
CA LEU A 57 -4.54 -1.98 -1.62
C LEU A 57 -4.22 -2.83 -0.39
N ILE A 58 -2.95 -2.91 -0.01
CA ILE A 58 -2.54 -3.60 1.22
C ILE A 58 -3.11 -2.86 2.42
N ALA A 59 -3.05 -1.53 2.44
CA ALA A 59 -3.63 -0.72 3.53
C ALA A 59 -5.13 -0.95 3.73
N ALA A 60 -5.90 -1.18 2.66
CA ALA A 60 -7.33 -1.44 2.73
C ALA A 60 -7.69 -2.85 3.27
N THR A 61 -6.75 -3.79 3.24
CA THR A 61 -6.98 -5.21 3.55
C THR A 61 -6.26 -5.71 4.81
N THR A 62 -5.43 -4.87 5.43
CA THR A 62 -4.68 -5.17 6.65
C THR A 62 -5.37 -4.58 7.87
#